data_AF-A0A0P1AQ72-F1
#
_entry.id   AF-A0A0P1AQ72-F1
#
_cell.length_a   1.000
_cell.length_b   1.000
_cell.length_c   1.000
_cell.angle_alpha   90.00
_cell.angle_beta   90.00
_cell.angle_gamma   90.00
#
_symmetry.space_group_name_H-M   'P 1'
#
loop_
_entity.id
_entity.type
_entity.pdbx_description
1 polymer ?
#
loop_
_entity_poly.entity_id
_entity_poly.type
_entity_poly.pdbx_seq_one_letter_code
_entity_poly.pdbx_strand_id
1 'polypeptide(L)'
;MSSIVRWHPLRQTNNSIMCKHITNAQVSFQAPCCKRWFDCSECHFEMSSHRQQWAAEMAFLCKQCSKPFRKDMVTFDEEDESCPHCTIGFIQPVISVNNL
;
A
#
# COMPACT_ATOMS: atom_id res chain seq x y z
N MET A 1 34.97 6.96 -6.11
CA MET A 1 33.98 6.01 -6.69
C MET A 1 33.01 5.63 -5.58
N SER A 2 32.02 6.47 -5.30
CA SER A 2 30.99 6.20 -4.30
C SER A 2 29.65 6.19 -5.01
N SER A 3 29.24 4.99 -5.43
CA SER A 3 27.92 4.76 -6.01
C SER A 3 26.90 4.83 -4.88
N ILE A 4 26.36 6.01 -4.63
CA ILE A 4 25.14 6.19 -3.85
C ILE A 4 24.02 5.57 -4.68
N VAL A 5 23.66 4.33 -4.38
CA VAL A 5 22.41 3.72 -4.84
C VAL A 5 21.27 4.46 -4.15
N ARG A 6 20.85 5.60 -4.72
CA ARG A 6 19.55 6.19 -4.42
C ARG A 6 18.51 5.17 -4.87
N TRP A 7 17.92 4.49 -3.90
CA TRP A 7 16.64 3.80 -4.05
C TRP A 7 15.65 4.80 -4.65
N HIS A 8 15.50 4.77 -5.97
CA HIS A 8 14.42 5.46 -6.65
C HIS A 8 13.21 4.55 -6.51
N PRO A 9 12.22 4.86 -5.65
CA PRO A 9 10.93 4.21 -5.77
C PRO A 9 10.47 4.50 -7.20
N LEU A 10 10.05 3.47 -7.91
CA LEU A 10 9.59 3.53 -9.28
C LEU A 10 8.68 4.75 -9.46
N ARG A 11 9.21 5.76 -10.16
CA ARG A 11 8.53 6.99 -10.55
C ARG A 11 7.45 6.61 -11.55
N GLN A 12 6.27 6.22 -11.06
CA GLN A 12 5.05 6.19 -11.87
C GLN A 12 4.68 7.65 -12.15
N THR A 13 4.71 8.03 -13.42
CA THR A 13 4.49 9.40 -13.88
C THR A 13 3.05 9.84 -13.64
N ASN A 14 2.86 10.78 -12.71
CA ASN A 14 1.85 11.85 -12.68
C ASN A 14 0.46 11.54 -13.25
N ASN A 15 -0.35 10.77 -12.50
CA ASN A 15 -1.77 11.04 -12.19
C ASN A 15 -2.44 9.94 -11.34
N SER A 16 -1.67 8.99 -10.78
CA SER A 16 -2.17 7.78 -10.09
C SER A 16 -1.69 7.65 -8.64
N ILE A 17 -1.41 8.77 -7.94
CA ILE A 17 -0.96 8.74 -6.54
C ILE A 17 -2.05 8.23 -5.59
N MET A 18 -3.30 8.21 -6.05
CA MET A 18 -4.45 7.74 -5.31
C MET A 18 -5.10 6.57 -6.05
N CYS A 19 -5.33 5.49 -5.33
CA CYS A 19 -6.18 4.41 -5.77
C CYS A 19 -7.56 4.96 -6.17
N LYS A 20 -8.01 4.65 -7.38
CA LYS A 20 -9.37 5.02 -7.82
C LYS A 20 -10.47 4.18 -7.15
N HIS A 21 -10.10 3.03 -6.59
CA HIS A 21 -11.02 2.09 -5.92
C HIS A 21 -11.14 2.36 -4.41
N ILE A 22 -10.05 2.81 -3.77
CA ILE A 22 -9.96 3.14 -2.34
C ILE A 22 -9.20 4.46 -2.19
N THR A 23 -9.90 5.58 -2.40
CA THR A 23 -9.30 6.93 -2.48
C THR A 23 -8.61 7.37 -1.19
N ASN A 24 -8.97 6.78 -0.06
CA ASN A 24 -8.46 7.06 1.28
C ASN A 24 -7.39 6.05 1.77
N ALA A 25 -6.87 5.18 0.89
CA ALA A 25 -5.85 4.19 1.23
C ALA A 25 -4.49 4.84 1.58
N GLN A 26 -3.99 4.55 2.78
CA GLN A 26 -2.73 5.06 3.35
C GLN A 26 -1.55 4.11 3.23
N VAL A 27 -1.75 2.95 2.61
CA VAL A 27 -0.71 1.94 2.40
C VAL A 27 -0.75 1.44 0.96
N SER A 28 0.40 0.97 0.48
CA SER A 28 0.51 0.13 -0.69
C SER A 28 1.07 -1.22 -0.27
N PHE A 29 0.61 -2.32 -0.86
CA PHE A 29 1.17 -3.65 -0.63
C PHE A 29 1.99 -4.12 -1.83
N GLN A 30 2.98 -4.97 -1.57
CA GLN A 30 3.71 -5.67 -2.61
C GLN A 30 3.01 -6.99 -2.94
N ALA A 31 2.51 -7.14 -4.16
CA ALA A 31 1.87 -8.36 -4.60
C ALA A 31 2.86 -9.53 -4.59
N PRO A 32 2.56 -10.67 -3.93
CA PRO A 32 3.52 -11.77 -3.80
C PRO A 32 3.86 -12.45 -5.12
N CYS A 33 2.94 -12.42 -6.09
CA CYS A 33 3.07 -13.02 -7.42
C CYS A 33 4.07 -12.32 -8.35
N CYS A 34 4.11 -10.98 -8.34
CA CYS A 34 4.91 -10.21 -9.32
C CYS A 34 5.85 -9.19 -8.66
N LYS A 35 5.86 -9.09 -7.33
CA LYS A 35 6.71 -8.19 -6.53
C LYS A 35 6.56 -6.69 -6.87
N ARG A 36 5.45 -6.32 -7.53
CA ARG A 36 5.06 -4.93 -7.82
C ARG A 36 4.16 -4.39 -6.70
N TRP A 37 4.17 -3.07 -6.54
CA TRP A 37 3.42 -2.36 -5.50
C TRP A 37 2.08 -1.86 -6.02
N PHE A 38 1.02 -2.05 -5.24
CA PHE A 38 -0.33 -1.63 -5.55
C PHE A 38 -1.04 -1.13 -4.29
N ASP A 39 -2.02 -0.26 -4.47
CA ASP A 39 -2.82 0.27 -3.36
C ASP A 39 -4.01 -0.63 -2.99
N CYS A 40 -4.51 -1.40 -3.95
CA CYS A 40 -5.56 -2.38 -3.73
C CYS A 40 -5.45 -3.55 -4.73
N SER A 41 -6.14 -4.65 -4.46
CA SER A 41 -6.15 -5.83 -5.33
C SER A 41 -6.80 -5.57 -6.70
N GLU A 42 -7.70 -4.60 -6.80
CA GLU A 42 -8.33 -4.23 -8.08
C GLU A 42 -7.36 -3.46 -8.98
N CYS A 43 -6.55 -2.54 -8.43
CA CYS A 43 -5.42 -1.94 -9.14
C CYS A 43 -4.44 -3.00 -9.66
N HIS A 44 -4.16 -4.05 -8.87
CA HIS A 44 -3.34 -5.18 -9.32
C HIS A 44 -3.99 -5.88 -10.52
N PHE A 45 -5.28 -6.20 -10.43
CA PHE A 45 -6.02 -6.92 -11.47
C PHE A 45 -6.06 -6.15 -12.79
N GLU A 46 -6.27 -4.84 -12.76
CA GLU A 46 -6.29 -4.00 -13.98
C GLU A 46 -4.92 -3.88 -14.66
N MET A 47 -3.83 -3.95 -13.88
CA MET A 47 -2.46 -3.77 -14.35
C MET A 47 -1.70 -5.09 -14.54
N SER A 48 -2.38 -6.22 -14.41
CA SER A 48 -1.79 -7.56 -14.47
C SER A 48 -2.64 -8.51 -15.30
N SER A 49 -2.00 -9.41 -16.03
CA SER A 49 -2.66 -10.49 -16.77
C SER A 49 -3.07 -11.68 -15.88
N HIS A 50 -3.02 -11.54 -14.56
CA HIS A 50 -3.24 -12.61 -13.59
C HIS A 50 -3.91 -12.06 -12.32
N ARG A 51 -4.53 -12.95 -11.54
CA ARG A 51 -5.08 -12.60 -10.22
C ARG A 51 -3.99 -12.54 -9.15
N GLN A 52 -4.16 -11.66 -8.18
CA GLN A 52 -3.25 -11.57 -7.04
C GLN A 52 -3.22 -12.92 -6.31
N GLN A 53 -2.02 -13.41 -6.02
CA GLN A 53 -1.85 -14.59 -5.18
C GLN A 53 -1.94 -14.20 -3.70
N TRP A 54 -2.44 -15.14 -2.90
CA TRP A 54 -2.35 -15.04 -1.44
C TRP A 54 -0.94 -15.39 -0.96
N ALA A 55 -0.54 -14.84 0.18
CA ALA A 55 0.67 -15.21 0.91
C ALA A 55 0.42 -15.06 2.42
N ALA A 56 1.02 -15.94 3.23
CA ALA A 56 0.94 -15.88 4.68
C ALA A 56 1.56 -14.61 5.26
N GLU A 57 2.55 -14.02 4.60
CA GLU A 57 3.14 -12.74 5.00
C GLU A 57 3.12 -11.78 3.80
N MET A 58 2.68 -10.53 4.03
CA MET A 58 2.65 -9.50 3.00
C MET A 58 3.47 -8.28 3.42
N ALA A 59 4.16 -7.68 2.45
CA ALA A 59 4.92 -6.46 2.64
C ALA A 59 4.08 -5.24 2.28
N PHE A 60 4.14 -4.23 3.12
CA PHE A 60 3.42 -2.96 2.98
C PHE A 60 4.40 -1.79 3.01
N LEU A 61 3.98 -0.69 2.39
CA LEU A 61 4.64 0.60 2.42
C LEU A 61 3.64 1.64 2.92
N CYS A 62 3.95 2.28 4.04
CA CYS A 62 3.11 3.35 4.56
C CYS A 62 3.31 4.62 3.72
N LYS A 63 2.23 5.23 3.24
CA LYS A 63 2.27 6.49 2.49
C LYS A 63 2.51 7.71 3.37
N GLN A 64 2.12 7.64 4.65
CA GLN A 64 2.32 8.73 5.61
C GLN A 64 3.78 8.85 6.05
N CYS A 65 4.43 7.75 6.43
CA CYS A 65 5.80 7.77 6.96
C CYS A 65 6.85 7.19 6.01
N SER A 66 6.45 6.68 4.84
CA SER A 66 7.34 6.09 3.82
C SER A 66 8.19 4.91 4.32
N LYS A 67 7.80 4.27 5.44
CA LYS A 67 8.53 3.12 5.99
C LYS A 67 7.87 1.82 5.54
N PRO A 68 8.65 0.83 5.07
CA PRO A 68 8.14 -0.50 4.81
C PRO A 68 7.89 -1.26 6.12
N PHE A 69 6.93 -2.18 6.09
CA PHE A 69 6.63 -3.11 7.18
C PHE A 69 6.02 -4.39 6.61
N ARG A 70 5.87 -5.42 7.46
CA ARG A 70 5.26 -6.71 7.09
C ARG A 70 4.10 -7.00 8.03
N LYS A 71 3.10 -7.72 7.53
CA LYS A 71 2.00 -8.26 8.32
C LYS A 71 1.82 -9.73 8.01
N ASP A 72 1.51 -10.50 9.06
CA ASP A 72 1.05 -11.88 8.94
C ASP A 72 -0.44 -11.85 8.54
N MET A 73 -0.75 -12.46 7.41
CA MET A 73 -2.10 -12.53 6.84
C MET A 73 -2.88 -13.75 7.34
N VAL A 74 -2.24 -14.66 8.09
CA VAL A 74 -2.89 -15.84 8.68
C VAL A 74 -3.65 -15.47 9.96
N THR A 75 -3.09 -14.55 10.74
CA THR A 75 -3.65 -14.11 12.03
C THR A 75 -4.14 -12.66 12.02
N PHE A 76 -4.34 -12.07 10.83
CA PHE A 76 -4.67 -10.65 10.67
C PHE A 76 -6.02 -10.30 11.29
N ASP A 77 -6.03 -9.26 12.14
CA ASP A 77 -7.24 -8.73 12.80
C ASP A 77 -7.32 -7.19 12.73
N GLU A 78 -8.29 -6.60 13.46
CA GLU A 78 -8.50 -5.15 13.49
C GLU A 78 -7.30 -4.36 14.07
N GLU A 79 -6.53 -4.95 14.99
CA GLU A 79 -5.34 -4.31 15.57
C GLU A 79 -4.21 -4.20 14.53
N ASP A 80 -4.24 -5.08 13.53
CA ASP A 80 -3.28 -5.09 12.44
C ASP A 80 -3.55 -4.06 11.33
N GLU A 81 -4.70 -3.37 11.34
CA GLU A 81 -5.11 -2.41 10.31
C GLU A 81 -4.40 -1.05 10.36
N SER A 82 -3.24 -0.98 11.00
CA SER A 82 -2.47 0.26 11.14
C SER A 82 -0.97 0.08 10.91
N CYS A 83 -0.31 1.18 10.51
CA CYS A 83 1.13 1.22 10.37
C CYS A 83 1.80 1.11 11.75
N PRO A 84 2.72 0.14 11.97
CA PRO A 84 3.38 -0.02 13.27
C PRO A 84 4.37 1.11 13.59
N HIS A 85 4.67 1.99 12.63
CA HIS A 85 5.64 3.08 12.80
C HIS A 85 5.01 4.42 13.15
N CYS A 86 3.81 4.69 12.68
CA CYS A 86 3.14 6.00 12.86
C CYS A 86 1.63 5.89 13.15
N THR A 87 1.15 4.67 13.39
CA THR A 87 -0.21 4.34 13.82
C THR A 87 -1.34 4.80 12.89
N ILE A 88 -1.02 5.27 11.68
CA ILE A 88 -2.04 5.60 10.67
C ILE A 88 -2.76 4.32 10.26
N GLY A 89 -4.09 4.35 10.25
CA GLY A 89 -4.90 3.24 9.74
C GLY A 89 -4.71 3.07 8.24
N PHE A 90 -4.81 1.84 7.72
CA PHE A 90 -4.63 1.53 6.30
C PHE A 90 -5.63 2.25 5.41
N ILE A 91 -6.82 2.53 5.93
CA ILE A 91 -7.89 3.31 5.31
C ILE A 91 -8.31 4.40 6.30
N GLN A 92 -8.41 5.65 5.86
CA GLN A 92 -8.87 6.75 6.72
C GLN A 92 -10.35 7.05 6.48
N PRO A 93 -11.16 7.34 7.51
CA PRO A 93 -12.55 7.68 7.31
C PRO A 93 -12.69 8.90 6.40
N VAL A 94 -13.65 8.86 5.48
CA VAL A 94 -13.98 10.03 4.66
C VAL A 94 -14.76 10.99 5.54
N ILE A 95 -14.09 12.03 6.03
CA ILE A 95 -14.76 13.08 6.79
C ILE A 95 -15.38 14.03 5.76
N SER A 96 -16.71 13.96 5.59
CA SER A 96 -17.43 14.98 4.82
C SER A 96 -17.48 16.26 5.65
N VAL A 97 -16.67 17.26 5.28
CA VAL A 97 -16.80 18.64 5.76
C VAL A 97 -18.06 19.27 5.20
N ASN A 98 -19.22 18.84 5.70
CA ASN A 98 -20.51 19.50 5.54
C ASN A 98 -21.20 19.45 6.90
N ASN A 99 -20.85 20.39 7.79
CA ASN A 99 -21.66 20.87 8.93
C ASN A 99 -20.81 21.82 9.81
N LEU A 100 -20.40 22.95 9.22
CA LEU A 100 -20.23 24.22 9.93
C LEU A 100 -21.01 25.28 9.13
#